data_AF-I9R2P9-F1
#
_entry.id   AF-I9R2P9-F1
#
_cell.length_a   1.000
_cell.length_b   1.000
_cell.length_c   1.000
_cell.angle_alpha   90.00
_cell.angle_beta   90.00
_cell.angle_gamma   90.00
#
_symmetry.space_group_name_H-M   'P 1'
#
loop_
_entity.id
_entity.type
_entity.pdbx_description
1 polymer ?
#
loop_
_entity_poly.entity_id
_entity_poly.type
_entity_poly.pdbx_seq_one_letter_code
_entity_poly.pdbx_strand_id
1 'polypeptide(L)' 'MKKKEIRKALEGGTPFSSLYSLLPSGQKEKFKQFAAAFGFTERQVRERLRKETR' A
#
# COMPACT_ATOMS: atom_id res chain seq x y z
N MET A 1 13.46 -1.17 -6.68
CA MET A 1 13.47 -0.37 -5.43
C MET A 1 14.69 -0.71 -4.60
N LYS A 2 15.30 0.28 -3.94
CA LYS A 2 16.44 0.04 -3.05
C LYS A 2 15.93 -0.36 -1.66
N LYS A 3 16.55 -1.35 -1.01
CA LYS A 3 16.19 -1.85 0.34
C LYS A 3 16.03 -0.74 1.40
N LYS A 4 16.80 0.35 1.28
CA LYS A 4 16.76 1.50 2.21
C LYS A 4 15.41 2.21 2.23
N GLU A 5 14.74 2.35 1.09
CA GLU A 5 13.45 3.04 1.01
C GLU A 5 12.32 2.19 1.56
N ILE A 6 12.37 0.88 1.33
CA ILE A 6 11.43 -0.09 1.93
C ILE A 6 11.57 -0.07 3.46
N ARG A 7 12.81 -0.05 3.97
CA ARG A 7 13.07 -0.02 5.42
C ARG A 7 12.54 1.27 6.06
N LYS A 8 12.79 2.41 5.44
CA LYS A 8 12.28 3.71 5.88
C LYS A 8 10.74 3.79 5.83
N ALA A 9 10.12 3.16 4.84
CA ALA A 9 8.66 3.04 4.77
C ALA A 9 8.10 2.17 5.90
N LEU A 10 8.76 1.06 6.24
CA LEU A 10 8.36 0.15 7.32
C LEU A 10 8.54 0.76 8.73
N GLU A 11 9.59 1.56 8.91
CA GLU A 11 9.91 2.21 10.20
C GLU A 11 9.12 3.52 10.42
N GLY A 12 8.40 4.01 9.40
CA GLY A 12 7.54 5.19 9.52
C GLY A 12 6.21 4.87 10.21
N GLY A 13 5.53 5.89 10.75
CA GLY A 13 4.23 5.75 11.41
C GLY A 13 3.08 5.31 10.49
N THR A 14 3.34 5.15 9.18
CA THR A 14 2.34 4.83 8.15
C THR A 14 2.88 3.76 7.17
N PRO A 15 3.22 2.55 7.66
CA PRO A 15 3.95 1.56 6.90
C PRO A 15 3.20 1.01 5.67
N PHE A 16 1.89 0.78 5.73
CA PHE A 16 1.09 0.40 4.57
C PHE A 16 0.97 1.52 3.55
N SER A 17 0.74 2.77 4.01
CA SER A 17 0.61 3.93 3.11
C SER A 17 1.90 4.18 2.34
N SER A 18 3.03 4.06 3.04
CA SER A 18 4.37 4.21 2.49
C SER A 18 4.72 3.08 1.53
N LEU A 19 4.43 1.83 1.88
CA LEU A 19 4.63 0.66 0.99
C LEU A 19 3.74 0.73 -0.26
N TYR A 20 2.48 1.10 -0.13
CA TYR A 20 1.57 1.24 -1.26
C TYR A 20 1.98 2.38 -2.19
N SER A 21 2.47 3.49 -1.63
CA SER A 21 2.99 4.62 -2.42
C SER A 21 4.23 4.24 -3.22
N LEU A 22 5.09 3.40 -2.64
CA LEU A 22 6.27 2.86 -3.32
C LEU A 22 5.87 2.03 -4.55
N LEU A 23 4.81 1.22 -4.50
CA LEU A 23 4.44 0.32 -5.61
C LEU A 23 4.40 1.03 -6.98
N PRO A 24 5.07 0.48 -8.01
CA PRO A 24 4.95 0.97 -9.39
C PRO A 24 3.50 0.93 -9.88
N SER A 25 3.11 1.81 -10.80
CA SER A 25 1.73 1.91 -11.29
C SER A 25 1.15 0.56 -11.77
N GLY A 26 1.93 -0.24 -12.50
CA GLY A 26 1.51 -1.58 -12.94
C GLY A 26 1.40 -2.63 -11.82
N GLN A 27 2.05 -2.40 -10.67
CA GLN A 27 1.92 -3.27 -9.49
C GLN A 27 0.78 -2.83 -8.57
N LYS A 28 0.39 -1.55 -8.58
CA LYS A 28 -0.80 -1.06 -7.86
C LYS A 28 -2.07 -1.71 -8.38
N GLU A 29 -2.18 -1.91 -9.68
CA GLU A 29 -3.31 -2.61 -10.29
C GLU A 29 -3.36 -4.08 -9.89
N LYS A 30 -2.22 -4.78 -9.94
CA LYS A 30 -2.10 -6.15 -9.45
C LYS A 30 -2.42 -6.27 -7.95
N PHE A 31 -2.02 -5.29 -7.15
CA PHE A 31 -2.36 -5.23 -5.73
C PHE A 31 -3.87 -5.09 -5.52
N LYS A 32 -4.55 -4.26 -6.31
CA LYS A 32 -6.02 -4.13 -6.27
C LYS A 32 -6.70 -5.44 -6.66
N GLN A 33 -6.25 -6.10 -7.72
CA GLN A 33 -6.78 -7.41 -8.15
C GLN A 33 -6.54 -8.48 -7.10
N PHE A 34 -5.35 -8.51 -6.50
CA PHE A 34 -5.02 -9.40 -5.38
C PHE A 34 -5.95 -9.12 -4.19
N ALA A 35 -6.07 -7.87 -3.76
CA ALA A 35 -6.95 -7.49 -2.66
C ALA A 35 -8.42 -7.87 -2.94
N ALA A 36 -8.88 -7.68 -4.18
CA ALA A 36 -10.21 -8.09 -4.62
C ALA A 36 -10.45 -9.61 -4.51
N ALA A 37 -9.42 -10.42 -4.78
CA ALA A 37 -9.49 -11.88 -4.60
C ALA A 37 -9.71 -12.30 -3.13
N PHE A 38 -9.32 -11.45 -2.17
CA PHE A 38 -9.58 -11.62 -0.74
C PHE A 38 -10.87 -10.91 -0.27
N GLY A 39 -11.70 -10.42 -1.20
CA GLY A 39 -12.95 -9.72 -0.89
C GLY A 39 -12.77 -8.26 -0.46
N PHE A 40 -11.56 -7.69 -0.57
CA PHE A 40 -11.35 -6.28 -0.30
C PHE A 40 -11.69 -5.44 -1.51
N THR A 41 -12.59 -4.48 -1.32
CA THR A 41 -12.89 -3.48 -2.34
C THR A 41 -11.79 -2.43 -2.44
N GLU A 42 -11.61 -1.84 -3.62
CA GLU A 42 -10.68 -0.71 -3.80
C GLU A 42 -10.93 0.40 -2.79
N ARG A 43 -12.19 0.64 -2.44
CA ARG A 43 -12.62 1.62 -1.46
C ARG A 43 -12.12 1.29 -0.04
N GLN A 44 -12.22 0.03 0.39
CA GLN A 44 -11.68 -0.42 1.68
C GLN A 44 -10.16 -0.32 1.75
N VAL A 45 -9.46 -0.69 0.66
CA VAL A 45 -8.01 -0.49 0.54
C VAL A 45 -7.67 0.99 0.70
N ARG A 46 -8.39 1.87 0.01
CA ARG A 46 -8.16 3.33 0.05
C ARG A 46 -8.48 3.93 1.43
N GLU A 47 -9.53 3.47 2.09
CA GLU A 47 -9.86 3.88 3.47
C GLU A 47 -8.79 3.42 4.46
N ARG A 48 -8.27 2.19 4.32
CA ARG A 48 -7.19 1.68 5.16
C ARG A 48 -5.93 2.51 5.00
N LEU A 49 -5.56 2.84 3.77
CA LEU A 49 -4.44 3.72 3.45
C LEU A 49 -4.63 5.13 4.04
N ARG A 50 -5.84 5.69 3.96
CA ARG A 50 -6.16 7.02 4.53
C ARG A 50 -6.16 7.04 6.05
N LYS A 51 -6.63 5.98 6.70
CA LYS A 51 -6.65 5.87 8.18
C LYS A 51 -5.25 5.79 8.76
N GLU A 52 -4.31 5.21 8.03
CA GLU A 52 -2.91 5.14 8.49
C GLU A 52 -2.19 6.49 8.31
N THR A 53 -2.54 7.28 7.29
CA THR A 53 -1.95 8.61 7.07
C THR A 53 -2.39 9.67 8.12
N ARG A 54 -3.37 9.37 8.98
CA ARG A 54 -4.01 10.34 9.89
C ARG A 54 -3.54 10.23 11.33
#